data_AF-A0AAE0Z973-F1
#
_entry.id   AF-A0AAE0Z973-F1
#
_cell.length_a   1.000
_cell.length_b   1.000
_cell.length_c   1.000
_cell.angle_alpha   90.00
_cell.angle_beta   90.00
_cell.angle_gamma   90.00
#
_symmetry.space_group_name_H-M   'P 1'
#
loop_
_entity.id
_entity.type
_entity.pdbx_description
1 polymer ?
#
loop_
_entity_poly.entity_id
_entity_poly.type
_entity_poly.pdbx_seq_one_letter_code
_entity_poly.pdbx_strand_id
1 'polypeptide(L)'
;MYCRKAKLRLSLKSILEEYKCGKRRLLSMLEDSEDPVVKTVQPIIKTGSKWKVVEAVDEAKECIKIKEVIGQTQTDSKGLGSSAAKWWSQAEGKEKRDMDINEIRLNEDSRRVQKAVQQPQQGQGIKWDNALQKFLTWSEI
;
A
#
# COMPACT_ATOMS: atom_id res chain seq x y z
N MET A 1 -13.87 2.80 19.95
CA MET A 1 -13.48 3.38 21.26
C MET A 1 -12.19 4.18 21.06
N TYR A 2 -12.20 5.48 21.38
CA TYR A 2 -11.02 6.34 21.26
C TYR A 2 -10.50 6.70 22.66
N CYS A 3 -9.31 6.23 23.02
CA CYS A 3 -8.69 6.59 24.30
C CYS A 3 -7.97 7.95 24.15
N ARG A 4 -8.48 9.00 24.81
CA ARG A 4 -7.88 10.35 24.82
C ARG A 4 -6.53 10.42 25.61
N LYS A 5 -6.14 9.33 26.27
CA LYS A 5 -4.98 9.19 27.18
C LYS A 5 -3.94 8.15 26.73
N ALA A 6 -3.92 7.71 25.47
CA ALA A 6 -2.84 6.85 24.99
C ALA A 6 -1.53 7.63 24.84
N LYS A 7 -0.41 7.07 25.31
CA LYS A 7 0.95 7.65 25.27
C LYS A 7 1.42 8.03 23.85
N LEU A 8 0.82 7.44 22.82
CA LEU A 8 1.02 7.78 21.42
C LEU A 8 -0.33 8.01 20.75
N ARG A 9 -0.49 9.18 20.13
CA ARG A 9 -1.66 9.57 19.33
C ARG A 9 -1.39 9.36 17.85
N LEU A 10 -1.28 8.12 17.39
CA LEU A 10 -1.41 7.83 15.96
C LEU A 10 -2.12 6.48 15.77
N SER A 11 -3.44 6.56 15.60
CA SER A 11 -4.18 5.55 14.86
C SER A 11 -4.80 6.28 13.68
N LEU A 12 -4.34 6.01 12.46
CA LEU A 12 -4.98 6.31 11.16
C LEU A 12 -3.91 6.14 10.07
N LYS A 13 -3.66 4.87 9.67
CA LYS A 13 -2.71 4.46 8.62
C LYS A 13 -1.24 4.85 8.87
N SER A 14 -0.31 4.02 8.41
CA SER A 14 1.12 4.37 8.51
C SER A 14 1.41 5.55 7.58
N ILE A 15 2.17 6.55 8.04
CA ILE A 15 2.65 7.67 7.20
C ILE A 15 3.32 7.14 5.92
N LEU A 16 4.01 6.01 6.03
CA LEU A 16 4.67 5.35 4.92
C LEU A 16 3.68 4.83 3.86
N GLU A 17 2.53 4.31 4.26
CA GLU A 17 1.50 3.85 3.34
C GLU A 17 0.92 5.01 2.55
N GLU A 18 0.50 6.08 3.22
CA GLU A 18 -0.05 7.24 2.50
C GLU A 18 1.03 7.95 1.66
N TYR A 19 2.30 7.92 2.08
CA TYR A 19 3.42 8.36 1.25
C TYR A 19 3.54 7.54 -0.04
N LYS A 20 3.58 6.20 0.06
CA LYS A 20 3.71 5.30 -1.11
C LYS A 20 2.50 5.43 -2.03
N CYS A 21 1.29 5.42 -1.48
CA CYS A 21 0.07 5.64 -2.25
C CYS A 21 0.05 7.04 -2.89
N GLY A 22 0.53 8.07 -2.19
CA GLY A 22 0.65 9.43 -2.73
C GLY A 22 1.59 9.48 -3.92
N LYS A 23 2.76 8.82 -3.85
CA LYS A 23 3.70 8.71 -4.97
C LYS A 23 3.12 7.94 -6.14
N ARG A 24 2.38 6.86 -5.90
CA ARG A 24 1.63 6.14 -6.96
C ARG A 24 0.60 7.03 -7.64
N ARG A 25 -0.19 7.80 -6.88
CA ARG A 25 -1.19 8.73 -7.42
C ARG A 25 -0.52 9.76 -8.33
N LEU A 26 0.59 10.34 -7.88
CA LEU A 26 1.37 11.27 -8.68
C LEU A 26 1.84 10.65 -9.99
N LEU A 27 2.38 9.41 -9.94
CA LEU A 27 2.76 8.68 -11.16
C LEU A 27 1.59 8.53 -12.11
N SER A 28 0.43 8.11 -11.60
CA SER A 28 -0.76 7.95 -12.43
C SER A 28 -1.20 9.25 -13.09
N MET A 29 -1.13 10.37 -12.36
CA MET A 29 -1.50 11.68 -12.90
C MET A 29 -0.57 12.11 -14.05
N LEU A 30 0.72 11.75 -13.98
CA LEU A 30 1.67 12.03 -15.04
C LEU A 30 1.47 11.12 -16.26
N GLU A 31 1.19 9.83 -16.03
CA GLU A 31 0.89 8.86 -17.10
C GLU A 31 -0.39 9.22 -17.86
N ASP A 32 -1.42 9.67 -17.15
CA ASP A 32 -2.72 10.04 -17.70
C ASP A 32 -2.82 11.52 -18.11
N SER A 33 -1.70 12.24 -18.15
CA SER A 33 -1.72 13.67 -18.49
C SER A 33 -2.24 13.89 -19.92
N GLU A 34 -3.12 14.88 -20.09
CA GLU A 34 -3.62 15.31 -21.39
C GLU A 34 -2.54 16.03 -22.21
N ASP A 35 -1.53 16.58 -21.55
CA ASP A 35 -0.41 17.25 -22.21
C ASP A 35 0.54 16.21 -22.84
N PRO A 36 0.68 16.19 -24.18
CA PRO A 36 1.53 15.22 -24.86
C PRO A 36 3.00 15.34 -24.47
N VAL A 37 3.48 16.54 -24.10
CA VAL A 37 4.87 16.75 -23.68
C VAL A 37 5.12 16.08 -22.34
N VAL A 38 4.24 16.30 -21.36
CA VAL A 38 4.34 15.69 -20.02
C VAL A 38 4.25 14.16 -20.13
N LYS A 39 3.31 13.68 -20.94
CA LYS A 39 3.11 12.24 -21.19
C LYS A 39 4.30 11.59 -21.89
N THR A 40 5.02 12.32 -22.74
CA THR A 40 6.21 11.81 -23.43
C THR A 40 7.44 11.84 -22.52
N VAL A 41 7.64 12.91 -21.76
CA VAL A 41 8.83 13.10 -20.92
C VAL A 41 8.82 12.18 -19.69
N GLN A 42 7.65 11.87 -19.13
CA GLN A 42 7.44 11.06 -17.92
C GLN A 42 8.49 11.34 -16.83
N PRO A 43 8.40 12.49 -16.15
CA PRO A 43 9.41 12.91 -15.18
C PRO A 43 9.67 11.84 -14.11
N ILE A 44 10.95 11.56 -13.85
CA ILE A 44 11.35 10.59 -12.83
C ILE A 44 10.89 11.09 -11.46
N ILE A 45 10.02 10.33 -10.82
CA ILE A 45 9.51 10.68 -9.50
C ILE A 45 10.59 10.41 -8.46
N LYS A 46 11.03 11.50 -7.81
CA LYS A 46 11.94 11.42 -6.66
C LYS A 46 11.27 10.64 -5.54
N THR A 47 11.85 9.48 -5.23
CA THR A 47 11.51 8.60 -4.11
C THR A 47 12.76 8.39 -3.24
N GLY A 48 12.60 7.78 -2.07
CA GLY A 48 13.72 7.50 -1.17
C GLY A 48 14.67 6.45 -1.74
N SER A 49 15.81 6.22 -1.09
CA SER A 49 16.79 5.22 -1.55
C SER A 49 16.30 3.78 -1.39
N LYS A 50 15.38 3.53 -0.44
CA LYS A 50 14.90 2.20 -0.06
C LYS A 50 13.68 1.72 -0.84
N TRP A 51 13.02 2.61 -1.58
CA TRP A 51 11.77 2.29 -2.26
C TRP A 51 11.63 3.13 -3.52
N LYS A 52 11.39 2.45 -4.64
CA LYS A 52 11.13 3.08 -5.93
C LYS A 52 9.69 2.82 -6.35
N VAL A 53 9.02 3.86 -6.83
CA VAL A 53 7.60 3.79 -7.19
C VAL A 53 7.34 2.90 -8.40
N VAL A 54 8.20 2.94 -9.43
CA VAL A 54 8.00 2.17 -10.67
C VAL A 54 8.05 0.67 -10.38
N GLU A 55 9.09 0.21 -9.69
CA GLU A 55 9.26 -1.20 -9.29
C GLU A 55 8.06 -1.69 -8.45
N ALA A 56 7.58 -0.87 -7.51
CA ALA A 56 6.43 -1.22 -6.67
C ALA A 56 5.11 -1.25 -7.44
N VAL A 57 4.99 -0.48 -8.52
CA VAL A 57 3.81 -0.52 -9.40
C VAL A 57 3.81 -1.77 -10.25
N ASP A 58 4.95 -2.16 -10.79
CA ASP A 58 5.06 -3.37 -11.58
C ASP A 58 4.78 -4.60 -10.71
N GLU A 59 5.34 -4.66 -9.50
CA GLU A 59 5.02 -5.72 -8.53
C GLU A 59 3.52 -5.75 -8.20
N ALA A 60 2.89 -4.60 -7.94
CA ALA A 60 1.46 -4.53 -7.66
C ALA A 60 0.61 -5.04 -8.84
N LYS A 61 0.95 -4.66 -10.08
CA LYS A 61 0.26 -5.12 -11.29
C LYS A 61 0.40 -6.63 -11.47
N GLU A 62 1.58 -7.19 -11.24
CA GLU A 62 1.80 -8.65 -11.30
C GLU A 62 1.01 -9.37 -10.20
N CYS A 63 0.99 -8.86 -8.96
CA CYS A 63 0.15 -9.41 -7.90
C CYS A 63 -1.33 -9.40 -8.26
N ILE A 64 -1.84 -8.31 -8.86
CA ILE A 64 -3.22 -8.22 -9.31
C ILE A 64 -3.53 -9.25 -10.40
N LYS A 65 -2.63 -9.41 -11.39
CA LYS A 65 -2.77 -10.44 -12.44
C LYS A 65 -2.80 -11.85 -11.84
N ILE A 66 -1.92 -12.14 -10.88
CA ILE A 66 -1.89 -13.44 -10.20
C ILE A 66 -3.21 -13.67 -9.45
N LYS A 67 -3.75 -12.65 -8.75
CA LYS A 67 -5.07 -12.75 -8.10
C LYS A 67 -6.19 -13.03 -9.10
N GLU A 68 -6.12 -12.45 -10.29
CA GLU A 68 -7.09 -12.73 -11.36
C GLU A 68 -6.99 -14.17 -11.87
N VAL A 69 -5.78 -14.72 -12.02
CA VAL A 69 -5.57 -16.12 -12.41
C VAL A 69 -6.07 -17.10 -11.34
N ILE A 70 -5.79 -16.81 -10.06
CA ILE A 70 -6.26 -17.63 -8.93
C ILE A 70 -7.80 -17.59 -8.86
N GLY A 71 -8.41 -16.47 -9.23
CA GLY A 71 -9.84 -16.27 -9.16
C GLY A 71 -10.31 -15.91 -7.76
N GLN A 72 -11.62 -16.05 -7.53
CA GLN A 72 -12.25 -15.67 -6.28
C GLN A 72 -11.79 -16.61 -5.16
N THR A 73 -11.14 -16.06 -4.14
CA THR A 73 -10.80 -16.78 -2.92
C THR A 73 -11.81 -16.51 -1.82
N GLN A 74 -12.02 -17.46 -0.93
CA GLN A 74 -12.81 -17.23 0.27
C GLN A 74 -12.14 -16.14 1.13
N THR A 75 -12.85 -15.04 1.36
CA THR A 75 -12.48 -14.02 2.33
C THR A 75 -13.27 -14.23 3.61
N ASP A 76 -12.58 -14.49 4.72
CA ASP A 76 -13.15 -14.69 6.05
C ASP A 76 -14.15 -15.86 6.16
N SER A 77 -14.95 -15.86 7.23
CA SER A 77 -16.04 -16.81 7.48
C SER A 77 -17.28 -16.57 6.62
N LYS A 78 -17.20 -15.73 5.57
CA LYS A 78 -18.34 -15.39 4.70
C LYS A 78 -18.62 -16.42 3.61
N GLY A 79 -17.71 -17.36 3.39
CA GLY A 79 -17.83 -18.39 2.35
C GLY A 79 -17.39 -17.91 0.96
N LEU A 80 -17.19 -18.87 0.05
CA LEU A 80 -16.77 -18.62 -1.33
C LEU A 80 -17.90 -17.96 -2.14
N GLY A 81 -17.58 -16.92 -2.93
CA GLY A 81 -18.56 -16.26 -3.80
C GLY A 81 -19.48 -15.23 -3.11
N SER A 82 -19.25 -14.94 -1.82
CA SER A 82 -20.02 -13.91 -1.10
C SER A 82 -19.69 -12.47 -1.55
N SER A 83 -18.54 -12.26 -2.20
CA SER A 83 -18.11 -10.94 -2.67
C SER A 83 -18.13 -10.87 -4.20
N ALA A 84 -18.53 -9.72 -4.74
CA ALA A 84 -18.37 -9.47 -6.18
C ALA A 84 -16.88 -9.28 -6.50
N ALA A 85 -16.36 -10.10 -7.41
CA ALA A 85 -14.99 -9.97 -7.88
C ALA A 85 -14.87 -8.77 -8.82
N LYS A 86 -13.81 -7.99 -8.64
CA LYS A 86 -13.39 -7.00 -9.62
C LYS A 86 -12.11 -7.48 -10.27
N TRP A 87 -12.17 -7.72 -11.57
CA TRP A 87 -11.02 -8.22 -12.33
C TRP A 87 -10.29 -7.07 -13.00
N TRP A 88 -8.97 -7.20 -13.10
CA TRP A 88 -8.15 -6.17 -13.72
C TRP A 88 -8.38 -6.08 -15.22
N SER A 89 -8.59 -7.22 -15.88
CA SER A 89 -8.95 -7.25 -17.31
C SER A 89 -10.22 -6.46 -17.63
N GLN A 90 -11.21 -6.48 -16.73
CA GLN A 90 -12.51 -5.82 -16.90
C GLN A 90 -12.52 -4.36 -16.44
N ALA A 91 -11.49 -3.92 -15.72
CA ALA A 91 -11.43 -2.59 -15.15
C ALA A 91 -10.91 -1.56 -16.16
N GLU A 92 -11.39 -0.31 -16.05
CA GLU A 92 -10.97 0.78 -16.92
C GLU A 92 -10.65 2.07 -16.16
N GLY A 93 -9.71 2.85 -16.73
CA GLY A 93 -9.36 4.19 -16.28
C GLY A 93 -9.11 4.33 -14.77
N LYS A 94 -10.00 5.05 -14.07
CA LYS A 94 -9.92 5.27 -12.62
C LYS A 94 -9.93 3.97 -11.82
N GLU A 95 -10.69 2.97 -12.25
CA GLU A 95 -10.83 1.74 -11.48
C GLU A 95 -9.51 0.97 -11.41
N LYS A 96 -8.78 0.87 -12.54
CA LYS A 96 -7.42 0.30 -12.57
C LYS A 96 -6.48 1.03 -11.62
N ARG A 97 -6.53 2.36 -11.59
CA ARG A 97 -5.69 3.16 -10.68
C ARG A 97 -6.00 2.89 -9.22
N ASP A 98 -7.29 2.81 -8.89
CA ASP A 98 -7.74 2.51 -7.54
C ASP A 98 -7.35 1.08 -7.11
N MET A 99 -7.40 0.11 -8.03
CA MET A 99 -6.90 -1.26 -7.79
C MET A 99 -5.40 -1.26 -7.49
N ASP A 100 -4.57 -0.62 -8.33
CA ASP A 100 -3.12 -0.53 -8.12
C ASP A 100 -2.77 0.13 -6.78
N ILE A 101 -3.43 1.24 -6.46
CA ILE A 101 -3.20 1.97 -5.19
C ILE A 101 -3.60 1.10 -4.00
N ASN A 102 -4.73 0.40 -4.09
CA ASN A 102 -5.18 -0.50 -3.02
C ASN A 102 -4.25 -1.70 -2.86
N GLU A 103 -3.71 -2.24 -3.94
CA GLU A 103 -2.73 -3.33 -3.86
C GLU A 103 -1.45 -2.89 -3.12
N ILE A 104 -0.94 -1.70 -3.42
CA ILE A 104 0.22 -1.13 -2.70
C ILE A 104 -0.10 -0.97 -1.19
N ARG A 105 -1.34 -0.62 -0.83
CA ARG A 105 -1.76 -0.57 0.59
C ARG A 105 -1.76 -1.94 1.23
N LEU A 106 -2.34 -2.93 0.54
CA LEU A 106 -2.40 -4.31 1.02
C LEU A 106 -0.99 -4.86 1.25
N ASN A 107 -0.05 -4.62 0.32
CA ASN A 107 1.34 -5.04 0.48
C ASN A 107 2.00 -4.42 1.73
N GLU A 108 1.77 -3.14 1.99
CA GLU A 108 2.26 -2.50 3.22
C GLU A 108 1.62 -3.07 4.49
N ASP A 109 0.34 -3.41 4.44
CA ASP A 109 -0.35 -4.03 5.56
C ASP A 109 0.13 -5.46 5.82
N SER A 110 0.26 -6.27 4.76
CA SER A 110 0.87 -7.61 4.83
C SER A 110 2.27 -7.56 5.42
N ARG A 111 3.09 -6.56 5.05
CA ARG A 111 4.44 -6.39 5.64
C ARG A 111 4.39 -6.09 7.14
N ARG A 112 3.40 -5.34 7.61
CA ARG A 112 3.21 -5.10 9.05
C ARG A 112 2.79 -6.37 9.77
N VAL A 113 1.85 -7.12 9.20
CA VAL A 113 1.38 -8.39 9.75
C VAL A 113 2.53 -9.39 9.83
N GLN A 114 3.32 -9.54 8.76
CA GLN A 114 4.52 -10.37 8.74
C GLN A 114 5.50 -9.96 9.85
N LYS A 115 5.78 -8.66 10.00
CA LYS A 115 6.65 -8.16 11.06
C LYS A 115 6.11 -8.44 12.46
N ALA A 116 4.79 -8.38 12.64
CA ALA A 116 4.15 -8.70 13.90
C ALA A 116 4.26 -10.20 14.24
N VAL A 117 4.11 -11.08 13.24
CA VAL A 117 4.25 -12.54 13.40
C VAL A 117 5.70 -12.96 13.69
N GLN A 118 6.69 -12.25 13.12
CA GLN A 118 8.12 -12.51 13.37
C GLN A 118 8.58 -12.13 14.77
N GLN A 119 7.72 -11.56 15.63
CA GLN A 119 8.12 -11.17 16.98
C GLN A 119 8.24 -12.41 17.88
N PRO A 120 9.35 -12.53 18.65
CA PRO A 120 9.61 -13.72 19.47
C PRO A 120 8.62 -13.89 20.62
N GLN A 121 7.95 -12.81 21.05
CA GLN A 121 6.94 -12.85 22.10
C GLN A 121 5.67 -12.16 21.63
N GLN A 122 4.55 -12.88 21.70
CA GLN A 122 3.25 -12.35 21.37
C GLN A 122 2.94 -11.14 22.26
N GLY A 123 2.50 -10.05 21.62
CA GLY A 123 2.17 -8.83 22.32
C GLY A 123 3.37 -7.97 22.74
N GLN A 124 4.62 -8.35 22.40
CA GLN A 124 5.77 -7.49 22.71
C GLN A 124 5.78 -6.22 21.84
N GLY A 125 5.34 -6.28 20.58
CA GLY A 125 5.22 -5.12 19.69
C GLY A 125 4.08 -4.16 20.00
N ILE A 126 3.19 -4.52 20.94
CA ILE A 126 2.15 -3.63 21.47
C ILE A 126 2.52 -3.08 22.86
N LYS A 127 3.63 -3.54 23.47
CA LYS A 127 4.16 -2.97 24.70
C LYS A 127 5.00 -1.75 24.37
N TRP A 128 4.62 -0.61 24.94
CA TRP A 128 5.24 0.68 24.66
C TRP A 128 6.28 1.09 25.73
N ASP A 129 6.64 0.17 26.65
CA ASP A 129 7.51 0.46 27.79
C ASP A 129 8.93 0.87 27.37
N ASN A 130 9.40 0.39 26.21
CA ASN A 130 10.74 0.68 25.66
C ASN A 130 10.67 1.36 24.27
N ALA A 131 9.59 2.07 23.96
CA ALA A 131 9.44 2.73 22.67
C ALA A 131 10.45 3.89 22.56
N LEU A 132 11.51 3.70 21.77
CA LEU A 132 12.46 4.76 21.44
C LEU A 132 11.80 5.81 20.53
N GLN A 133 11.98 7.08 20.87
CA GLN A 133 11.60 8.17 19.98
C GLN A 133 12.51 8.12 18.74
N LYS A 134 11.97 7.62 17.64
CA LYS A 134 12.64 7.70 16.32
C LYS A 134 12.14 8.92 15.57
N PHE A 135 13.07 9.78 15.18
CA PHE A 135 12.81 10.80 14.16
C PHE A 135 12.85 10.13 12.80
N LEU A 136 11.72 10.11 12.11
CA LEU A 136 11.64 9.57 10.75
C LEU A 136 12.45 10.50 9.83
N THR A 137 13.53 10.01 9.25
CA THR A 137 14.29 10.75 8.23
C THR A 137 13.81 10.39 6.83
N TRP A 138 13.97 11.30 5.86
CA TRP A 138 13.60 11.02 4.46
C TRP A 138 14.33 9.83 3.85
N SER A 139 15.49 9.45 4.41
CA SER A 139 16.26 8.27 4.03
C SER A 139 15.66 6.95 4.55
N GLU A 140 14.79 7.02 5.56
CA GLU A 140 14.11 5.87 6.17
C GLU A 140 12.71 5.61 5.61
N ILE A 141 12.17 6.56 4.84
CA ILE A 141 10.91 6.49 4.10
C ILE A 141 11.18 5.95 2.70
#